data_AF-A0A1L7UN53-F1
#
_entry.id   AF-A0A1L7UN53-F1
#
_cell.length_a   1.000
_cell.length_b   1.000
_cell.length_c   1.000
_cell.angle_alpha   90.00
_cell.angle_beta   90.00
_cell.angle_gamma   90.00
#
_symmetry.space_group_name_H-M   'P 1'
#
loop_
_entity.id
_entity.type
_entity.pdbx_description
1 polymer ?
#
loop_
_entity_poly.entity_id
_entity_poly.type
_entity_poly.pdbx_seq_one_letter_code
_entity_poly.pdbx_strand_id
1 'polypeptide(L)'
;MNKALHQSMRAILPVWKTTPTTILHHESGIPPVDQLLEKRRWRFSARLKSLDDAHPLVRRMLPPRQPIYHDLIKRRYQQAESRFRTRLRRTDEHLASCTRPKLLQKRFQQEEIPPLQTASREKTAETFLRWVKSLDALTLVVYSDGSLSEKGVASYGFTIHQDNLPVFDGSGRLGPAEVFDAEARGALEGLKAALRLRESATQNIIICLDNLAAATCLRGTPSDSSQDVFPEFQALATLHGSAHVRWVPGHTDIPGNE
;
A
#
# COMPACT_ATOMS: atom_id res chain seq x y z
N MET A 1 25.26 -26.38 3.59
CA MET A 1 24.49 -25.51 4.52
C MET A 1 23.76 -26.28 5.61
N ASN A 2 22.96 -27.31 5.30
CA ASN A 2 22.17 -28.05 6.31
C ASN A 2 22.98 -28.55 7.51
N LYS A 3 24.16 -29.14 7.28
CA LYS A 3 25.03 -29.62 8.37
C LYS A 3 25.44 -28.52 9.36
N ALA A 4 25.82 -27.35 8.85
CA ALA A 4 26.19 -26.21 9.69
C ALA A 4 24.98 -25.69 10.48
N LEU A 5 23.82 -25.54 9.81
CA LEU A 5 22.58 -25.08 10.44
C LEU A 5 22.15 -26.02 11.57
N HIS A 6 22.15 -27.34 11.32
CA HIS A 6 21.80 -28.34 12.34
C HIS A 6 22.79 -28.34 13.51
N GLN A 7 24.08 -28.11 13.25
CA GLN A 7 25.09 -28.00 14.31
C GLN A 7 24.82 -26.77 15.19
N SER A 8 24.50 -25.63 14.57
CA SER A 8 24.14 -24.40 15.30
C SER A 8 22.89 -24.59 16.15
N MET A 9 21.83 -25.21 15.61
CA MET A 9 20.61 -25.51 16.39
C MET A 9 20.89 -26.40 17.60
N ARG A 10 21.72 -27.44 17.44
CA ARG A 10 22.11 -28.31 18.54
C ARG A 10 23.00 -27.63 19.59
N ALA A 11 23.70 -26.56 19.20
CA ALA A 11 24.53 -25.79 20.14
C ALA A 11 23.69 -24.83 21.01
N ILE A 12 22.56 -24.35 20.51
CA ILE A 12 21.68 -23.42 21.23
C ILE A 12 20.56 -24.13 22.01
N LEU A 13 20.12 -25.32 21.56
CA LEU A 13 19.07 -26.09 22.19
C LEU A 13 19.65 -27.17 23.12
N PRO A 14 19.01 -27.48 24.26
CA PRO A 14 19.40 -28.58 25.13
C PRO A 14 18.90 -29.94 24.57
N VAL A 15 19.45 -30.36 23.43
CA VAL A 15 18.97 -31.51 22.64
C VAL A 15 20.06 -32.55 22.40
N TRP A 16 19.67 -33.82 22.35
CA TRP A 16 20.59 -34.93 22.08
C TRP A 16 21.03 -34.96 20.61
N LYS A 17 22.17 -35.60 20.34
CA LYS A 17 22.67 -35.83 18.96
C LYS A 17 21.64 -36.58 18.10
N THR A 18 20.90 -37.50 18.70
CA THR A 18 19.86 -38.35 18.09
C THR A 18 18.52 -37.64 17.89
N THR A 19 18.36 -36.40 18.36
CA THR A 19 17.10 -35.65 18.22
C THR A 19 16.72 -35.53 16.73
N PRO A 20 15.48 -35.89 16.36
CA PRO A 20 14.97 -35.73 15.00
C PRO A 20 15.11 -34.31 14.47
N THR A 21 15.47 -34.18 13.19
CA THR A 21 15.73 -32.87 12.57
C THR A 21 14.49 -31.97 12.53
N THR A 22 13.31 -32.55 12.39
CA THR A 22 12.03 -31.82 12.41
C THR A 22 11.80 -31.12 13.75
N ILE A 23 12.10 -31.81 14.86
CA ILE A 23 12.01 -31.25 16.21
C ILE A 23 13.04 -30.12 16.38
N LEU A 24 14.25 -30.27 15.86
CA LEU A 24 15.26 -29.20 15.90
C LEU A 24 14.76 -27.90 15.24
N HIS A 25 14.11 -27.99 14.08
CA HIS A 25 13.55 -26.83 13.39
C HIS A 25 12.40 -26.20 14.16
N HIS A 26 11.52 -27.01 14.75
CA HIS A 26 10.40 -26.55 15.57
C HIS A 26 10.90 -25.79 16.82
N GLU A 27 11.75 -26.43 17.62
CA GLU A 27 12.23 -25.89 18.89
C GLU A 27 13.18 -24.69 18.72
N SER A 28 13.97 -24.66 17.64
CA SER A 28 14.84 -23.50 17.37
C SER A 28 14.10 -22.31 16.76
N GLY A 29 12.88 -22.53 16.24
CA GLY A 29 12.18 -21.55 15.41
C GLY A 29 12.90 -21.21 14.09
N ILE A 30 13.89 -22.01 13.69
CA ILE A 30 14.67 -21.81 12.46
C ILE A 30 14.13 -22.73 11.36
N PRO A 31 13.54 -22.21 10.26
CA PRO A 31 13.07 -23.04 9.16
C PRO A 31 14.19 -23.80 8.41
N PRO A 32 13.84 -24.88 7.70
CA PRO A 32 14.72 -25.55 6.74
C PRO A 32 15.37 -24.60 5.73
N VAL A 33 16.60 -24.93 5.29
CA VAL A 33 17.41 -24.05 4.42
C VAL A 33 16.74 -23.78 3.08
N ASP A 34 16.08 -24.77 2.51
CA ASP A 34 15.28 -24.66 1.28
C ASP A 34 14.20 -23.58 1.42
N GLN A 35 13.43 -23.58 2.51
CA GLN A 35 12.42 -22.55 2.78
C GLN A 35 13.05 -21.17 2.97
N LEU A 36 14.19 -21.08 3.67
CA LEU A 36 14.93 -19.82 3.84
C LEU A 36 15.43 -19.26 2.50
N LEU A 37 15.99 -20.12 1.65
CA LEU A 37 16.49 -19.75 0.32
C LEU A 37 15.34 -19.35 -0.60
N GLU A 38 14.24 -20.09 -0.58
CA GLU A 38 13.04 -19.76 -1.33
C GLU A 38 12.48 -18.40 -0.90
N LYS A 39 12.28 -18.16 0.40
CA LYS A 39 11.86 -16.85 0.94
C LYS A 39 12.76 -15.71 0.48
N ARG A 40 14.09 -15.93 0.42
CA ARG A 40 15.03 -14.93 -0.13
C ARG A 40 14.86 -14.72 -1.63
N ARG A 41 14.61 -15.77 -2.42
CA ARG A 41 14.33 -15.66 -3.86
C ARG A 41 13.04 -14.87 -4.12
N TRP A 42 11.97 -15.14 -3.38
CA TRP A 42 10.71 -14.40 -3.47
C TRP A 42 10.88 -12.92 -3.13
N ARG A 43 11.56 -12.60 -2.02
CA ARG A 43 11.87 -11.21 -1.65
C ARG A 43 12.71 -10.49 -2.70
N PHE A 44 13.69 -11.17 -3.28
CA PHE A 44 14.51 -10.58 -4.33
C PHE A 44 13.69 -10.37 -5.61
N SER A 45 12.81 -11.30 -5.97
CA SER A 45 11.86 -11.13 -7.07
C SER A 45 10.96 -9.92 -6.83
N ALA A 46 10.37 -9.77 -5.63
CA ALA A 46 9.52 -8.64 -5.28
C ALA A 46 10.28 -7.31 -5.41
N ARG A 47 11.53 -7.27 -4.94
CA ARG A 47 12.41 -6.12 -5.13
C ARG A 47 12.62 -5.82 -6.60
N LEU A 48 12.88 -6.81 -7.46
CA LEU A 48 13.08 -6.61 -8.89
C LEU A 48 11.84 -6.01 -9.57
N LYS A 49 10.64 -6.37 -9.12
CA LYS A 49 9.38 -5.79 -9.58
C LYS A 49 9.17 -4.35 -9.09
N SER A 50 9.69 -3.98 -7.93
CA SER A 50 9.57 -2.61 -7.41
C SER A 50 10.64 -1.63 -7.90
N LEU A 51 11.67 -2.10 -8.62
CA LEU A 51 12.69 -1.22 -9.18
C LEU A 51 12.11 -0.28 -10.25
N ASP A 52 12.67 0.93 -10.31
CA ASP A 52 12.41 1.88 -11.38
C ASP A 52 12.77 1.34 -12.77
N ASP A 53 12.05 1.77 -13.80
CA ASP A 53 12.24 1.32 -15.18
C ASP A 53 13.64 1.64 -15.73
N ALA A 54 14.26 2.73 -15.30
CA ALA A 54 15.62 3.10 -15.69
C ALA A 54 16.70 2.28 -14.96
N HIS A 55 16.33 1.44 -13.98
CA HIS A 55 17.31 0.68 -13.20
C HIS A 55 18.05 -0.35 -14.08
N PRO A 56 19.40 -0.45 -14.01
CA PRO A 56 20.18 -1.33 -14.88
C PRO A 56 19.78 -2.81 -14.86
N LEU A 57 19.29 -3.29 -13.72
CA LEU A 57 18.77 -4.67 -13.59
C LEU A 57 17.48 -4.89 -14.39
N VAL A 58 16.61 -3.89 -14.53
CA VAL A 58 15.37 -3.98 -15.33
C VAL A 58 15.70 -4.27 -16.79
N ARG A 59 16.66 -3.53 -17.35
CA ARG A 59 17.17 -3.77 -18.71
C ARG A 59 17.71 -5.19 -18.91
N ARG A 60 18.33 -5.78 -17.88
CA ARG A 60 18.88 -7.15 -17.93
C ARG A 60 17.81 -8.25 -17.78
N MET A 61 16.64 -7.91 -17.26
CA MET A 61 15.52 -8.84 -17.11
C MET A 61 14.67 -8.93 -18.38
N LEU A 62 14.68 -7.89 -19.22
CA LEU A 62 13.96 -7.88 -20.50
C LEU A 62 14.22 -9.18 -21.28
N PRO A 63 13.17 -9.78 -21.86
CA PRO A 63 13.34 -10.95 -22.71
C PRO A 63 14.27 -10.60 -23.89
N PRO A 64 15.05 -11.57 -24.40
CA PRO A 64 15.85 -11.32 -25.59
C PRO A 64 14.93 -10.89 -26.73
N ARG A 65 15.36 -9.91 -27.52
CA ARG A 65 14.58 -9.45 -28.66
C ARG A 65 14.42 -10.61 -29.64
N GLN A 66 13.22 -10.75 -30.19
CA GLN A 66 13.04 -11.72 -31.28
C GLN A 66 13.97 -11.32 -32.42
N PRO A 67 14.72 -12.27 -33.01
CA PRO A 67 15.59 -11.96 -34.13
C PRO A 67 14.76 -11.39 -35.26
N ILE A 68 15.10 -10.18 -35.71
CA ILE A 68 14.54 -9.59 -36.92
C ILE A 68 15.29 -10.22 -38.08
N TYR A 69 14.57 -10.99 -38.90
CA TYR A 69 15.16 -11.62 -40.08
C TYR A 69 15.09 -10.64 -41.26
N HIS A 70 16.22 -10.39 -41.90
CA HIS A 70 16.28 -9.64 -43.15
C HIS A 70 16.56 -10.61 -44.30
N ASP A 71 15.65 -10.75 -45.26
CA ASP A 71 15.73 -11.78 -46.31
C ASP A 71 17.03 -11.72 -47.14
N LEU A 72 17.65 -10.55 -47.23
CA LEU A 72 18.90 -10.32 -47.97
C LEU A 72 20.17 -10.73 -47.22
N ILE A 73 20.10 -11.02 -45.92
CA ILE A 73 21.27 -11.36 -45.09
C ILE A 73 21.26 -12.86 -44.79
N LYS A 74 22.37 -13.57 -45.00
CA LYS A 74 22.42 -15.01 -44.65
C LYS A 74 22.20 -15.20 -43.15
N ARG A 75 21.38 -16.19 -42.77
CA ARG A 75 21.03 -16.52 -41.36
C ARG A 75 22.22 -16.62 -40.41
N ARG A 76 23.39 -17.10 -40.87
CA ARG A 76 24.63 -17.18 -40.08
C ARG A 76 25.18 -15.83 -39.60
N TYR A 77 24.84 -14.73 -40.29
CA TYR A 77 25.23 -13.36 -39.94
C TYR A 77 24.13 -12.62 -39.17
N GLN A 78 22.92 -13.19 -39.11
CA GLN A 78 21.83 -12.66 -38.31
C GLN A 78 21.94 -13.27 -36.91
N GLN A 79 22.69 -12.62 -36.04
CA GLN A 79 22.98 -13.11 -34.70
C GLN A 79 21.70 -13.15 -33.86
N ALA A 80 21.21 -14.34 -33.56
CA ALA A 80 20.17 -14.51 -32.55
C ALA A 80 20.77 -14.16 -31.17
N GLU A 81 20.17 -13.21 -30.45
CA GLU A 81 20.56 -12.95 -29.07
C GLU A 81 20.52 -14.25 -28.26
N SER A 82 21.52 -14.46 -27.40
CA SER A 82 21.65 -15.69 -26.60
C SER A 82 20.36 -15.95 -25.82
N ARG A 83 19.75 -17.12 -26.09
CA ARG A 83 18.55 -17.62 -25.41
C ARG A 83 18.80 -18.01 -23.96
N PHE A 84 20.02 -17.85 -23.42
CA PHE A 84 20.34 -18.33 -22.09
C PHE A 84 19.55 -17.57 -21.01
N ARG A 85 18.65 -18.30 -20.33
CA ARG A 85 17.86 -17.77 -19.21
C ARG A 85 18.75 -17.58 -17.99
N THR A 86 19.17 -16.34 -17.75
CA THR A 86 20.04 -15.95 -16.63
C THR A 86 19.38 -16.22 -15.29
N ARG A 87 20.18 -16.38 -14.22
CA ARG A 87 19.65 -16.55 -12.84
C ARG A 87 18.77 -15.37 -12.41
N LEU A 88 19.06 -14.17 -12.90
CA LEU A 88 18.27 -12.97 -12.67
C LEU A 88 16.86 -13.11 -13.27
N ARG A 89 16.76 -13.47 -14.56
CA ARG A 89 15.46 -13.71 -15.24
C ARG A 89 14.65 -14.81 -14.54
N ARG A 90 15.29 -15.92 -14.18
CA ARG A 90 14.62 -17.00 -13.41
C ARG A 90 14.05 -16.54 -12.07
N THR A 91 14.65 -15.52 -11.46
CA THR A 91 14.18 -14.99 -10.18
C THR A 91 13.09 -13.96 -10.38
N ASP A 92 13.18 -13.12 -11.41
CA ASP A 92 12.12 -12.18 -11.80
C ASP A 92 10.81 -12.89 -12.16
N GLU A 93 10.90 -14.06 -12.79
CA GLU A 93 9.74 -14.87 -13.20
C GLU A 93 9.03 -15.59 -12.03
N HIS A 94 9.55 -15.52 -10.80
CA HIS A 94 8.87 -16.12 -9.63
C HIS A 94 7.58 -15.40 -9.25
N LEU A 95 7.52 -14.09 -9.47
CA LEU A 95 6.33 -13.29 -9.25
C LEU A 95 5.72 -12.88 -10.58
N ALA A 96 4.39 -12.81 -10.60
CA ALA A 96 3.67 -12.22 -11.72
C ALA A 96 4.14 -10.79 -11.99
N SER A 97 3.97 -10.32 -13.22
CA SER A 97 4.21 -8.91 -13.53
C SER A 97 3.22 -8.06 -12.75
N CYS A 98 3.72 -6.98 -12.13
CA CYS A 98 2.89 -5.96 -11.49
C CYS A 98 3.30 -4.58 -12.00
N THR A 99 2.42 -3.60 -11.81
CA THR A 99 2.74 -2.21 -12.10
C THR A 99 3.88 -1.77 -11.20
N ARG A 100 4.93 -1.21 -11.80
CA ARG A 100 6.07 -0.69 -11.05
C ARG A 100 5.67 0.58 -10.30
N PRO A 101 6.10 0.76 -9.05
CA PRO A 101 5.92 2.02 -8.36
C PRO A 101 6.70 3.10 -9.11
N LYS A 102 6.05 4.23 -9.36
CA LYS A 102 6.68 5.43 -9.89
C LYS A 102 7.50 6.06 -8.77
N LEU A 103 8.71 6.51 -9.09
CA LEU A 103 9.49 7.31 -8.15
C LEU A 103 8.83 8.67 -7.98
N LEU A 104 8.14 8.87 -6.86
CA LEU A 104 7.54 10.14 -6.49
C LEU A 104 8.60 10.98 -5.76
N GLN A 105 8.73 12.24 -6.16
CA GLN A 105 9.59 13.18 -5.45
C GLN A 105 9.03 13.39 -4.04
N LYS A 106 9.85 13.13 -3.02
CA LYS A 106 9.47 13.41 -1.64
C LYS A 106 9.15 14.90 -1.49
N ARG A 107 7.98 15.19 -0.94
CA ARG A 107 7.59 16.56 -0.59
C ARG A 107 8.18 16.85 0.79
N PHE A 108 9.32 17.55 0.80
CA PHE A 108 9.86 18.14 2.01
C PHE A 108 9.13 19.47 2.22
N GLN A 109 8.12 19.47 3.08
CA GLN A 109 7.48 20.71 3.50
C GLN A 109 8.41 21.44 4.48
N GLN A 110 8.45 22.77 4.40
CA GLN A 110 9.22 23.62 5.32
C GLN A 110 8.53 23.78 6.68
N GLU A 111 7.22 23.59 6.76
CA GLU A 111 6.44 23.68 7.99
C GLU A 111 6.12 22.29 8.54
N GLU A 112 6.30 22.11 9.86
CA GLU A 112 5.89 20.89 10.54
C GLU A 112 4.37 20.77 10.51
N ILE A 113 3.86 19.77 9.79
CA ILE A 113 2.45 19.41 9.85
C ILE A 113 2.13 18.99 11.30
N PRO A 114 1.13 19.60 11.97
CA PRO A 114 0.75 19.17 13.30
C PRO A 114 0.40 17.67 13.31
N PRO A 115 0.90 16.90 14.29
CA PRO A 115 0.66 15.47 14.35
C PRO A 115 -0.85 15.20 14.39
N LEU A 116 -1.27 14.23 13.58
CA LEU A 116 -2.67 13.83 13.46
C LEU A 116 -3.23 13.22 14.75
N GLN A 117 -2.36 12.64 15.58
CA GLN A 117 -2.70 12.10 16.89
C GLN A 117 -1.87 12.80 17.97
N THR A 118 -2.56 13.49 18.88
CA THR A 118 -1.95 14.26 19.99
C THR A 118 -2.38 13.77 21.37
N ALA A 119 -3.37 12.87 21.46
CA ALA A 119 -3.97 12.40 22.71
C ALA A 119 -4.35 10.91 22.66
N SER A 120 -4.87 10.39 23.78
CA SER A 120 -5.47 9.05 23.83
C SER A 120 -6.70 8.96 22.91
N ARG A 121 -7.11 7.73 22.55
CA ARG A 121 -8.24 7.51 21.62
C ARG A 121 -9.53 8.11 22.15
N GLU A 122 -9.83 7.91 23.43
CA GLU A 122 -11.05 8.35 24.10
C GLU A 122 -11.12 9.88 24.15
N LYS A 123 -10.03 10.53 24.56
CA LYS A 123 -9.95 11.99 24.60
C LYS A 123 -10.02 12.60 23.20
N THR A 124 -9.47 11.91 22.20
CA THR A 124 -9.57 12.32 20.79
C THR A 124 -11.01 12.21 20.29
N ALA A 125 -11.73 11.15 20.65
CA ALA A 125 -13.13 10.99 20.29
C ALA A 125 -14.02 12.10 20.88
N GLU A 126 -13.88 12.40 22.17
CA GLU A 126 -14.65 13.48 22.82
C GLU A 126 -14.35 14.86 22.22
N THR A 127 -13.08 15.14 21.93
CA THR A 127 -12.67 16.41 21.31
C THR A 127 -13.16 16.49 19.87
N PHE A 128 -13.16 15.38 19.14
CA PHE A 128 -13.71 15.29 17.79
C PHE A 128 -15.20 15.56 17.77
N LEU A 129 -16.00 14.89 18.62
CA LEU A 129 -17.46 15.10 18.69
C LEU A 129 -17.82 16.55 19.06
N ARG A 130 -17.08 17.18 19.98
CA ARG A 130 -17.27 18.60 20.31
C ARG A 130 -16.94 19.50 19.12
N TRP A 131 -15.89 19.16 18.39
CA TRP A 131 -15.46 19.90 17.21
C TRP A 131 -16.45 19.76 16.05
N VAL A 132 -16.97 18.56 15.76
CA VAL A 132 -18.01 18.34 14.75
C VAL A 132 -19.24 19.20 15.03
N LYS A 133 -19.66 19.32 16.29
CA LYS A 133 -20.77 20.20 16.71
C LYS A 133 -20.50 21.69 16.52
N SER A 134 -19.23 22.09 16.38
CA SER A 134 -18.83 23.48 16.15
C SER A 134 -18.63 23.81 14.67
N LEU A 135 -18.76 22.84 13.77
CA LEU A 135 -18.63 23.05 12.33
C LEU A 135 -19.79 23.88 11.80
N ASP A 136 -19.53 24.62 10.72
CA ASP A 136 -20.57 25.32 9.99
C ASP A 136 -21.52 24.31 9.32
N ALA A 137 -22.82 24.63 9.25
CA ALA A 137 -23.86 23.73 8.74
C ALA A 137 -23.67 23.38 7.24
N LEU A 138 -22.89 24.19 6.50
CA LEU A 138 -22.55 23.92 5.11
C LEU A 138 -21.27 23.10 4.94
N THR A 139 -20.59 22.73 6.04
CA THR A 139 -19.38 21.90 5.99
C THR A 139 -19.76 20.45 5.69
N LEU A 140 -19.10 19.87 4.69
CA LEU A 140 -19.22 18.45 4.37
C LEU A 140 -18.17 17.65 5.15
N VAL A 141 -18.61 16.62 5.85
CA VAL A 141 -17.74 15.68 6.55
C VAL A 141 -17.85 14.32 5.86
N VAL A 142 -16.76 13.88 5.27
CA VAL A 142 -16.62 12.60 4.58
C VAL A 142 -15.91 11.65 5.52
N TYR A 143 -16.60 10.61 5.99
CA TYR A 143 -15.98 9.49 6.70
C TYR A 143 -15.65 8.41 5.68
N SER A 144 -14.45 7.86 5.75
CA SER A 144 -14.03 6.75 4.90
C SER A 144 -13.39 5.67 5.76
N ASP A 145 -13.71 4.43 5.41
CA ASP A 145 -13.24 3.22 6.07
C ASP A 145 -12.83 2.15 5.05
N GLY A 146 -11.95 1.25 5.47
CA GLY A 146 -11.44 0.14 4.70
C GLY A 146 -11.51 -1.15 5.51
N SER A 147 -12.03 -2.21 4.89
CA SER A 147 -12.13 -3.52 5.52
C SER A 147 -11.49 -4.60 4.67
N LEU A 148 -11.01 -5.65 5.33
CA LEU A 148 -10.50 -6.86 4.68
C LEU A 148 -11.41 -8.03 5.05
N SER A 149 -12.01 -8.66 4.04
CA SER A 149 -12.77 -9.88 4.27
C SER A 149 -11.86 -11.05 4.67
N GLU A 150 -12.42 -12.09 5.28
CA GLU A 150 -11.70 -13.33 5.62
C GLU A 150 -11.03 -13.99 4.40
N LYS A 151 -11.54 -13.71 3.19
CA LYS A 151 -10.99 -14.20 1.92
C LYS A 151 -9.85 -13.33 1.36
N GLY A 152 -9.42 -12.30 2.10
CA GLY A 152 -8.36 -11.39 1.68
C GLY A 152 -8.76 -10.42 0.58
N VAL A 153 -10.06 -10.16 0.41
CA VAL A 153 -10.57 -9.13 -0.51
C VAL A 153 -10.78 -7.85 0.28
N ALA A 154 -10.09 -6.79 -0.12
CA ALA A 154 -10.22 -5.47 0.47
C ALA A 154 -11.41 -4.72 -0.13
N SER A 155 -12.12 -3.96 0.70
CA SER A 155 -13.23 -3.11 0.30
C SER A 155 -13.14 -1.77 1.00
N TYR A 156 -13.58 -0.72 0.30
CA TYR A 156 -13.67 0.62 0.85
C TYR A 156 -15.13 1.05 0.96
N GLY A 157 -15.41 1.89 1.94
CA GLY A 157 -16.68 2.57 2.11
C GLY A 157 -16.44 4.04 2.45
N PHE A 158 -17.40 4.89 2.10
CA PHE A 158 -17.45 6.25 2.59
C PHE A 158 -18.89 6.72 2.79
N THR A 159 -19.08 7.64 3.71
CA THR A 159 -20.33 8.36 3.93
C THR A 159 -20.07 9.85 4.06
N ILE A 160 -20.92 10.66 3.45
CA ILE A 160 -20.86 12.11 3.44
C ILE A 160 -21.98 12.61 4.33
N HIS A 161 -21.61 13.37 5.35
CA HIS A 161 -22.51 13.99 6.29
C HIS A 161 -22.48 15.51 6.09
N GLN A 162 -23.65 16.14 6.18
CA GLN A 162 -23.81 17.58 6.26
C GLN A 162 -24.72 17.88 7.45
N ASP A 163 -24.31 18.78 8.34
CA ASP A 163 -25.03 19.07 9.59
C ASP A 163 -25.41 17.80 10.39
N ASN A 164 -24.46 16.86 10.50
CA ASN A 164 -24.63 15.53 11.13
C ASN A 164 -25.65 14.58 10.47
N LEU A 165 -26.25 14.96 9.34
CA LEU A 165 -27.17 14.12 8.59
C LEU A 165 -26.44 13.45 7.41
N PRO A 166 -26.64 12.14 7.18
CA PRO A 166 -26.08 11.47 6.01
C PRO A 166 -26.73 12.00 4.74
N VAL A 167 -25.91 12.44 3.79
CA VAL A 167 -26.34 12.99 2.49
C VAL A 167 -26.13 11.97 1.38
N PHE A 168 -24.99 11.29 1.38
CA PHE A 168 -24.62 10.35 0.34
C PHE A 168 -23.59 9.36 0.86
N ASP A 169 -23.74 8.09 0.49
CA ASP A 169 -22.79 7.03 0.79
C ASP A 169 -22.35 6.31 -0.49
N GLY A 170 -21.22 5.63 -0.39
CA GLY A 170 -20.70 4.82 -1.49
C GLY A 170 -19.73 3.77 -0.99
N SER A 171 -19.64 2.67 -1.72
CA SER A 171 -18.69 1.60 -1.40
C SER A 171 -18.21 0.91 -2.66
N GLY A 172 -17.09 0.20 -2.54
CA GLY A 172 -16.52 -0.55 -3.63
C GLY A 172 -15.58 -1.63 -3.15
N ARG A 173 -15.26 -2.56 -4.06
CA ARG A 173 -14.28 -3.61 -3.82
C ARG A 173 -13.00 -3.29 -4.56
N LEU A 174 -11.89 -3.55 -3.88
CA LEU A 174 -10.58 -3.57 -4.49
C LEU A 174 -10.23 -5.01 -4.86
N GLY A 175 -9.25 -5.15 -5.76
CA GLY A 175 -8.62 -6.43 -6.03
C GLY A 175 -7.74 -6.87 -4.85
N PRO A 176 -6.68 -7.64 -5.10
CA PRO A 176 -5.66 -7.92 -4.09
C PRO A 176 -5.05 -6.60 -3.60
N ALA A 177 -5.42 -6.19 -2.38
CA ALA A 177 -5.01 -4.93 -1.76
C ALA A 177 -5.09 -5.06 -0.24
N GLU A 178 -4.42 -4.18 0.48
CA GLU A 178 -4.46 -4.13 1.94
C GLU A 178 -5.53 -3.13 2.43
N VAL A 179 -5.88 -3.20 3.71
CA VAL A 179 -6.81 -2.23 4.35
C VAL A 179 -6.35 -0.78 4.12
N PHE A 180 -5.05 -0.55 4.21
CA PHE A 180 -4.44 0.75 3.90
C PHE A 180 -4.80 1.30 2.51
N ASP A 181 -4.81 0.42 1.49
CA ASP A 181 -5.16 0.81 0.12
C ASP A 181 -6.65 1.10 -0.01
N ALA A 182 -7.48 0.33 0.71
CA ALA A 182 -8.92 0.54 0.78
C ALA A 182 -9.26 1.89 1.39
N GLU A 183 -8.66 2.25 2.51
CA GLU A 183 -8.92 3.54 3.14
C GLU A 183 -8.46 4.72 2.30
N ALA A 184 -7.28 4.62 1.67
CA ALA A 184 -6.83 5.64 0.74
C ALA A 184 -7.83 5.80 -0.43
N ARG A 185 -8.34 4.68 -0.96
CA ARG A 185 -9.32 4.69 -2.05
C ARG A 185 -10.66 5.26 -1.61
N GLY A 186 -11.16 4.88 -0.44
CA GLY A 186 -12.39 5.40 0.15
C GLY A 186 -12.32 6.91 0.33
N ALA A 187 -11.19 7.42 0.82
CA ALA A 187 -10.95 8.86 0.97
C ALA A 187 -11.03 9.61 -0.37
N LEU A 188 -10.45 9.04 -1.43
CA LEU A 188 -10.49 9.61 -2.78
C LEU A 188 -11.88 9.59 -3.39
N GLU A 189 -12.57 8.45 -3.34
CA GLU A 189 -13.92 8.33 -3.90
C GLU A 189 -14.92 9.18 -3.11
N GLY A 190 -14.75 9.28 -1.79
CA GLY A 190 -15.52 10.18 -0.93
C GLY A 190 -15.29 11.65 -1.24
N LEU A 191 -14.04 12.07 -1.45
CA LEU A 191 -13.74 13.43 -1.91
C LEU A 191 -14.35 13.72 -3.30
N LYS A 192 -14.23 12.78 -4.25
CA LYS A 192 -14.84 12.90 -5.59
C LYS A 192 -16.36 13.01 -5.50
N ALA A 193 -16.99 12.24 -4.61
CA ALA A 193 -18.42 12.28 -4.39
C ALA A 193 -18.85 13.61 -3.75
N ALA A 194 -18.12 14.10 -2.75
CA ALA A 194 -18.36 15.41 -2.13
C ALA A 194 -18.28 16.55 -3.16
N LEU A 195 -17.25 16.56 -4.00
CA LEU A 195 -17.07 17.56 -5.07
C LEU A 195 -18.18 17.54 -6.14
N ARG A 196 -18.93 16.43 -6.27
CA ARG A 196 -20.07 16.33 -7.20
C ARG A 196 -21.38 16.82 -6.59
N LEU A 197 -21.44 17.03 -5.27
CA LEU A 197 -22.61 17.62 -4.64
C LEU A 197 -22.77 19.07 -5.08
N ARG A 198 -24.03 19.50 -5.26
CA ARG A 198 -24.34 20.89 -5.60
C ARG A 198 -23.82 21.79 -4.49
N GLU A 199 -23.30 22.97 -4.85
CA GLU A 199 -22.76 23.97 -3.91
C GLU A 199 -21.43 23.59 -3.21
N SER A 200 -20.85 22.43 -3.53
CA SER A 200 -19.58 21.99 -2.93
C SER A 200 -18.39 22.93 -3.18
N ALA A 201 -18.41 23.69 -4.29
CA ALA A 201 -17.34 24.61 -4.68
C ALA A 201 -17.04 25.71 -3.64
N THR A 202 -18.01 26.05 -2.78
CA THR A 202 -17.84 27.05 -1.71
C THR A 202 -17.77 26.43 -0.32
N GLN A 203 -17.95 25.12 -0.20
CA GLN A 203 -18.05 24.42 1.07
C GLN A 203 -16.69 23.89 1.54
N ASN A 204 -16.50 23.89 2.85
CA ASN A 204 -15.38 23.19 3.46
C ASN A 204 -15.65 21.69 3.41
N ILE A 205 -14.66 20.92 2.94
CA ILE A 205 -14.74 19.46 2.89
C ILE A 205 -13.72 18.90 3.88
N ILE A 206 -14.17 18.02 4.76
CA ILE A 206 -13.33 17.40 5.77
C ILE A 206 -13.36 15.89 5.57
N ILE A 207 -12.20 15.29 5.36
CA ILE A 207 -12.03 13.86 5.12
C ILE A 207 -11.51 13.23 6.41
N CYS A 208 -12.30 12.34 6.99
CA CYS A 208 -12.08 11.65 8.25
C CYS A 208 -11.77 10.18 7.98
N LEU A 209 -10.64 9.70 8.51
CA LEU A 209 -10.16 8.32 8.38
C LEU A 209 -9.60 7.84 9.72
N ASP A 210 -9.65 6.55 9.99
CA ASP A 210 -9.13 5.97 11.23
C ASP A 210 -7.74 5.33 11.11
N ASN A 211 -7.20 5.19 9.90
CA ASN A 211 -5.81 4.84 9.71
C ASN A 211 -4.90 6.06 9.63
N LEU A 212 -4.14 6.21 10.70
CA LEU A 212 -3.15 7.26 10.85
C LEU A 212 -2.13 7.26 9.69
N ALA A 213 -1.73 6.09 9.19
CA ALA A 213 -0.75 6.01 8.10
C ALA A 213 -1.35 6.51 6.78
N ALA A 214 -2.59 6.12 6.45
CA ALA A 214 -3.27 6.58 5.24
C ALA A 214 -3.52 8.10 5.30
N ALA A 215 -4.03 8.60 6.43
CA ALA A 215 -4.24 10.02 6.66
C ALA A 215 -2.94 10.84 6.57
N THR A 216 -1.83 10.30 7.06
CA THR A 216 -0.50 10.94 6.94
C THR A 216 -0.06 11.03 5.49
N CYS A 217 -0.28 9.97 4.70
CA CYS A 217 0.08 9.95 3.27
C CYS A 217 -0.76 10.92 2.45
N LEU A 218 -2.05 11.09 2.76
CA LEU A 218 -2.92 12.05 2.08
C LEU A 218 -2.49 13.51 2.33
N ARG A 219 -2.08 13.85 3.56
CA ARG A 219 -1.57 15.20 3.91
C ARG A 219 -0.15 15.47 3.42
N GLY A 220 0.70 14.45 3.42
CA GLY A 220 2.15 14.59 3.30
C GLY A 220 2.73 13.91 2.07
N THR A 221 3.78 13.13 2.28
CA THR A 221 4.43 12.37 1.21
C THR A 221 3.61 11.12 0.89
N PRO A 222 3.19 10.92 -0.38
CA PRO A 222 2.53 9.69 -0.80
C PRO A 222 3.34 8.43 -0.49
N SER A 223 2.64 7.34 -0.18
CA SER A 223 3.24 6.01 -0.05
C SER A 223 3.66 5.45 -1.41
N ASP A 224 4.52 4.43 -1.39
CA ASP A 224 4.83 3.61 -2.58
C ASP A 224 3.67 2.66 -2.95
N SER A 225 2.71 2.44 -2.03
CA SER A 225 1.44 1.78 -2.31
C SER A 225 0.36 2.79 -2.71
N SER A 226 -0.66 2.34 -3.46
CA SER A 226 -1.79 3.20 -3.90
C SER A 226 -1.35 4.53 -4.54
N GLN A 227 -0.29 4.48 -5.35
CA GLN A 227 0.33 5.67 -5.95
C GLN A 227 -0.52 6.38 -7.01
N ASP A 228 -1.56 5.73 -7.53
CA ASP A 228 -2.58 6.37 -8.35
C ASP A 228 -3.55 7.20 -7.48
N VAL A 229 -3.77 6.79 -6.24
CA VAL A 229 -4.77 7.38 -5.34
C VAL A 229 -4.25 8.65 -4.65
N PHE A 230 -3.10 8.58 -3.97
CA PHE A 230 -2.61 9.71 -3.15
C PHE A 230 -2.35 10.98 -3.96
N PRO A 231 -1.64 10.95 -5.11
CA PRO A 231 -1.41 12.16 -5.90
C PRO A 231 -2.70 12.73 -6.50
N GLU A 232 -3.65 11.87 -6.90
CA GLU A 232 -4.95 12.31 -7.40
C GLU A 232 -5.75 13.01 -6.31
N PHE A 233 -5.81 12.42 -5.10
CA PHE A 233 -6.45 13.04 -3.94
C PHE A 233 -5.84 14.41 -3.66
N GLN A 234 -4.51 14.49 -3.58
CA GLN A 234 -3.81 15.73 -3.28
C GLN A 234 -4.04 16.81 -4.35
N ALA A 235 -4.09 16.42 -5.62
CA ALA A 235 -4.40 17.33 -6.72
C ALA A 235 -5.82 17.88 -6.59
N LEU A 236 -6.81 17.02 -6.31
CA LEU A 236 -8.21 17.43 -6.11
C LEU A 236 -8.36 18.33 -4.87
N ALA A 237 -7.72 17.96 -3.75
CA ALA A 237 -7.76 18.74 -2.52
C ALA A 237 -7.13 20.14 -2.71
N THR A 238 -6.01 20.20 -3.45
CA THR A 238 -5.33 21.47 -3.78
C THR A 238 -6.17 22.32 -4.74
N LEU A 239 -6.80 21.69 -5.74
CA LEU A 239 -7.67 22.39 -6.69
C LEU A 239 -8.91 22.99 -6.00
N HIS A 240 -9.47 22.28 -5.01
CA HIS A 240 -10.58 22.78 -4.21
C HIS A 240 -10.16 23.88 -3.24
N GLY A 241 -8.98 23.78 -2.64
CA GLY A 241 -8.42 24.77 -1.71
C GLY A 241 -8.98 24.72 -0.28
N SER A 242 -10.16 24.13 -0.07
CA SER A 242 -10.82 23.99 1.24
C SER A 242 -11.10 22.53 1.64
N ALA A 243 -10.26 21.59 1.18
CA ALA A 243 -10.34 20.17 1.55
C ALA A 243 -9.27 19.82 2.60
N HIS A 244 -9.70 19.30 3.76
CA HIS A 244 -8.83 19.01 4.89
C HIS A 244 -8.93 17.56 5.32
N VAL A 245 -7.79 16.92 5.60
CA VAL A 245 -7.74 15.54 6.12
C VAL A 245 -7.56 15.57 7.63
N ARG A 246 -8.36 14.75 8.33
CA ARG A 246 -8.33 14.57 9.77
C ARG A 246 -8.34 13.10 10.13
N TRP A 247 -7.56 12.75 11.14
CA TRP A 247 -7.59 11.41 11.72
C TRP A 247 -8.65 11.33 12.82
N VAL A 248 -9.36 10.22 12.87
CA VAL A 248 -10.42 9.93 13.83
C VAL A 248 -10.11 8.58 14.50
N PRO A 249 -10.29 8.40 15.80
CA PRO A 249 -10.07 7.09 16.42
C PRO A 249 -11.16 6.09 16.00
N GLY A 250 -10.76 4.97 15.39
CA GLY A 250 -11.67 3.87 15.09
C GLY A 250 -12.13 3.12 16.35
N HIS A 251 -13.29 2.46 16.28
CA HIS A 251 -13.93 1.71 17.35
C HIS A 251 -14.23 2.56 18.59
N THR A 252 -14.75 3.77 18.39
CA THR A 252 -15.09 4.71 19.47
C THR A 252 -16.50 5.28 19.38
N ASP A 253 -17.41 4.58 18.68
CA ASP A 253 -18.83 4.93 18.54
C ASP A 253 -19.07 6.33 17.93
N ILE A 254 -18.18 6.79 17.06
CA ILE A 254 -18.32 8.07 16.35
C ILE A 254 -19.30 7.88 15.19
N PRO A 255 -20.45 8.60 15.17
CA PRO A 255 -21.44 8.42 14.11
C PRO A 255 -20.87 8.72 12.73
N GLY A 256 -21.03 7.78 11.80
CA GLY A 256 -20.52 7.86 10.42
C GLY A 256 -19.14 7.21 10.23
N ASN A 257 -18.35 7.00 11.29
CA ASN A 257 -17.09 6.26 11.23
C ASN A 257 -17.28 4.74 11.43
N GLU A 258 -18.33 4.33 12.14
CA GLU A 258 -18.77 2.94 12.29
C GLU A 258 -19.92 2.64 11.31
#